data_AF-A0A946FW90-F1
#
_entry.id   AF-A0A946FW90-F1
#
_cell.length_a   1.000
_cell.length_b   1.000
_cell.length_c   1.000
_cell.angle_alpha   90.00
_cell.angle_beta   90.00
_cell.angle_gamma   90.00
#
_symmetry.space_group_name_H-M   'P 1'
#
loop_
_entity.id
_entity.type
_entity.pdbx_description
1 polymer ?
#
loop_
_entity_poly.entity_id
_entity_poly.type
_entity_poly.pdbx_seq_one_letter_code
_entity_poly.pdbx_strand_id
1 'polypeptide(L)' 'MIFDTDIFIWAQRGNEKAAALMQKTQEKYLSIQTYMELLQCAKNKIQHKHVKDFLSSFGFIVLPLTENIGNSRV' A
#
# COMPACT_ATOMS: atom_id res chain seq x y z
N MET A 1 -11.13 1.75 1.57
CA MET A 1 -10.39 2.82 0.86
C MET A 1 -9.19 2.22 0.14
N ILE A 2 -8.91 2.66 -1.10
CA ILE A 2 -7.68 2.29 -1.82
C ILE A 2 -6.59 3.27 -1.40
N PHE A 3 -5.44 2.74 -0.99
CA PHE A 3 -4.28 3.49 -0.55
C PHE A 3 -3.19 3.48 -1.62
N ASP A 4 -2.60 4.64 -1.85
CA ASP A 4 -1.47 4.83 -2.77
C ASP A 4 -0.14 4.86 -2.00
N THR A 5 0.98 4.72 -2.72
CA THR A 5 2.35 4.63 -2.21
C THR A 5 2.71 5.81 -1.29
N ASP A 6 2.24 7.03 -1.58
CA ASP A 6 2.53 8.22 -0.77
C ASP A 6 2.03 8.13 0.67
N ILE A 7 0.85 7.55 0.90
CA ILE A 7 0.31 7.39 2.25
C ILE A 7 1.15 6.40 3.06
N PHE A 8 1.70 5.37 2.41
CA PHE A 8 2.64 4.46 3.05
C PHE A 8 3.97 5.14 3.39
N ILE A 9 4.51 5.95 2.48
CA ILE A 9 5.73 6.74 2.74
C ILE A 9 5.52 7.68 3.92
N TRP A 10 4.36 8.36 3.98
CA TRP A 10 4.06 9.29 5.06
C TRP A 10 3.88 8.57 6.40
N ALA A 11 3.17 7.44 6.43
CA ALA A 11 3.03 6.63 7.63
C ALA A 11 4.38 6.11 8.14
N GLN A 12 5.26 5.64 7.24
CA GLN A 12 6.61 5.20 7.58
C GLN A 12 7.51 6.32 8.10
N ARG A 13 7.28 7.57 7.65
CA ARG A 13 7.98 8.77 8.15
C ARG A 13 7.43 9.28 9.50
N GLY A 14 6.48 8.57 10.12
CA GLY A 14 5.89 8.95 11.40
C GLY A 14 4.77 9.98 11.29
N ASN A 15 4.17 10.17 10.11
CA ASN A 15 3.03 11.07 9.97
C ASN A 15 1.79 10.49 10.68
N GLU A 16 1.43 11.10 11.80
CA GLU A 16 0.30 10.66 12.63
C GLU A 16 -1.05 10.69 11.90
N LYS A 17 -1.25 11.64 10.97
CA LYS A 17 -2.50 11.72 10.20
C LYS A 17 -2.63 10.54 9.24
N ALA A 18 -1.54 10.18 8.55
CA ALA A 18 -1.52 9.01 7.69
C ALA A 18 -1.74 7.72 8.49
N ALA A 19 -1.08 7.58 9.64
CA ALA A 19 -1.25 6.44 10.53
C ALA A 19 -2.68 6.34 11.10
N ALA A 20 -3.27 7.47 11.52
CA ALA A 20 -4.63 7.52 12.02
C ALA A 20 -5.67 7.20 10.93
N LEU A 21 -5.45 7.69 9.70
CA LEU A 21 -6.30 7.37 8.54
C LEU A 21 -6.30 5.86 8.27
N MET A 22 -5.12 5.24 8.26
CA MET A 22 -5.01 3.78 8.12
C MET A 22 -5.76 3.08 9.25
N GLN A 23 -5.52 3.43 10.52
CA GLN A 23 -6.17 2.75 11.65
C GLN A 23 -7.70 2.87 11.66
N LYS A 24 -8.24 4.04 11.32
CA LYS A 24 -9.69 4.29 11.32
C LYS A 24 -10.40 3.67 10.12
N THR A 25 -9.66 3.25 9.10
CA THR A 25 -10.25 2.65 7.90
C THR A 25 -10.50 1.17 8.13
N GLN A 26 -11.77 0.77 8.08
CA GLN A 26 -12.20 -0.61 8.27
C GLN A 26 -11.63 -1.53 7.18
N GLU A 27 -11.88 -1.20 5.90
CA GLU A 27 -11.39 -1.98 4.76
C GLU A 27 -10.29 -1.23 4.00
N LYS A 28 -9.10 -1.82 3.98
CA LYS A 28 -7.90 -1.21 3.41
C LYS A 28 -7.49 -2.00 2.18
N TYR A 29 -7.46 -1.33 1.05
CA TYR A 29 -7.09 -1.93 -0.22
C TYR A 29 -5.85 -1.25 -0.78
N LEU A 30 -5.05 -1.98 -1.53
CA LEU A 30 -4.06 -1.41 -2.43
C LEU A 30 -4.09 -2.15 -3.76
N SER A 31 -3.71 -1.48 -4.84
CA SER A 31 -3.57 -2.14 -6.13
C SER A 31 -2.36 -3.07 -6.13
N ILE A 32 -2.36 -4.09 -6.99
CA ILE A 32 -1.18 -4.90 -7.25
C ILE A 32 -0.02 -4.05 -7.79
N GLN A 33 -0.27 -2.93 -8.46
CA GLN A 33 0.78 -2.00 -8.90
C GLN A 33 1.49 -1.36 -7.70
N THR A 34 0.72 -0.74 -6.79
CA THR A 34 1.23 -0.16 -5.53
C THR A 34 1.99 -1.20 -4.71
N TYR A 35 1.48 -2.44 -4.66
CA TYR A 35 2.15 -3.54 -3.97
C TYR A 35 3.54 -3.83 -4.58
N MET A 36 3.61 -3.88 -5.92
CA MET A 36 4.86 -4.13 -6.63
C MET A 36 5.85 -2.96 -6.48
N GLU A 37 5.39 -1.71 -6.48
CA GLU A 37 6.21 -0.53 -6.23
C GLU A 37 6.89 -0.58 -4.85
N LEU A 38 6.12 -0.92 -3.80
CA LEU A 38 6.64 -1.10 -2.44
C LEU A 38 7.71 -2.20 -2.37
N LEU A 39 7.50 -3.32 -3.08
CA LEU A 39 8.48 -4.40 -3.13
C LEU A 39 9.73 -4.03 -3.93
N GLN A 40 9.61 -3.27 -5.02
CA GLN A 40 10.76 -2.82 -5.82
C GLN A 40 11.63 -1.79 -5.07
N CYS A 41 11.03 -0.99 -4.17
CA CYS A 41 11.77 -0.05 -3.33
C CYS A 41 12.62 -0.76 -2.28
N ALA A 42 12.18 -1.92 -1.78
CA ALA A 42 12.94 -2.72 -0.84
C ALA A 42 14.21 -3.32 -1.47
N LYS A 43 15.35 -3.03 -0.88
CA LYS A 43 16.69 -3.37 -1.40
C LYS A 43 17.21 -4.74 -0.95
N ASN A 44 16.56 -5.36 0.03
CA ASN A 44 16.98 -6.65 0.57
C ASN A 44 15.80 -7.46 1.12
N LYS A 45 16.04 -8.75 1.39
CA LYS A 45 15.02 -9.70 1.86
C LYS A 45 14.37 -9.29 3.18
N ILE A 46 15.10 -8.60 4.05
CA ILE A 46 14.59 -8.12 5.34
C ILE A 46 13.56 -7.01 5.10
N GLN A 47 13.87 -6.04 4.23
CA GLN A 47 12.94 -4.98 3.85
C GLN A 47 11.71 -5.54 3.13
N HIS A 48 11.87 -6.54 2.25
CA HIS A 48 10.72 -7.24 1.64
C HIS A 48 9.81 -7.88 2.68
N LYS A 49 10.40 -8.52 3.69
CA LYS A 49 9.65 -9.10 4.81
C LYS A 49 8.91 -8.02 5.59
N HIS A 50 9.54 -6.90 5.91
CA HIS A 50 8.88 -5.80 6.61
C HIS A 50 7.69 -5.21 5.84
N VAL A 51 7.80 -5.05 4.52
CA VAL A 51 6.68 -4.59 3.69
C VAL A 51 5.51 -5.58 3.77
N LYS A 52 5.78 -6.88 3.62
CA LYS A 52 4.75 -7.93 3.68
C LYS A 52 4.10 -8.02 5.06
N ASP A 53 4.92 -8.03 6.11
CA ASP A 53 4.47 -8.10 7.50
C ASP A 53 3.62 -6.85 7.81
N PHE A 54 4.06 -5.65 7.41
CA PHE A 54 3.29 -4.41 7.57
C PHE A 54 1.91 -4.48 6.91
N LEU A 55 1.84 -4.87 5.63
CA LEU A 55 0.58 -4.95 4.90
C LEU A 55 -0.36 -6.00 5.53
N SER A 56 0.18 -7.15 5.93
CA SER A 56 -0.59 -8.21 6.58
C SER A 56 -1.09 -7.78 7.97
N SER A 57 -0.24 -7.16 8.79
CA SER A 57 -0.60 -6.74 10.16
C SER A 57 -1.66 -5.64 10.18
N PHE A 58 -1.68 -4.78 9.17
CA PHE A 58 -2.72 -3.75 9.03
C PHE A 58 -3.98 -4.22 8.30
N GLY A 59 -4.00 -5.47 7.82
CA GLY A 59 -5.16 -6.07 7.14
C GLY A 59 -5.41 -5.51 5.74
N PHE A 60 -4.35 -5.16 5.01
CA PHE A 60 -4.48 -4.71 3.63
C PHE A 60 -4.81 -5.87 2.68
N ILE A 61 -5.77 -5.63 1.78
CA ILE A 61 -6.15 -6.54 0.71
C ILE A 61 -5.57 -6.01 -0.61
N VAL A 62 -4.79 -6.85 -1.29
CA VAL A 62 -4.25 -6.52 -2.61
C VAL A 62 -5.30 -6.80 -3.67
N LEU A 63 -5.72 -5.77 -4.39
CA LEU A 63 -6.65 -5.89 -5.51
C LEU A 63 -5.87 -6.19 -6.80
N PRO A 64 -6.24 -7.25 -7.55
CA PRO A 64 -5.65 -7.52 -8.85
C PRO A 64 -5.96 -6.38 -9.82
N LEU A 65 -5.07 -6.15 -10.79
CA LEU A 65 -5.37 -5.28 -11.93
C LEU A 65 -6.53 -5.91 -12.71
N THR A 66 -7.66 -5.23 -12.77
CA THR A 66 -8.76 -5.56 -13.67
C THR A 66 -8.66 -4.65 -14.90
N GLU A 67 -9.07 -5.13 -16.08
CA GLU A 67 -9.01 -4.38 -17.35
C GLU A 67 -9.67 -3.00 -17.29
N ASN A 68 -10.53 -2.74 -16.30
CA ASN A 68 -11.29 -1.50 -16.17
C ASN A 68 -10.47 -0.30 -15.62
N ILE A 69 -9.19 -0.47 -15.30
CA ILE A 69 -8.33 0.58 -14.69
C ILE A 69 -7.34 1.18 -15.73
N GLY A 70 -7.31 0.66 -16.96
CA GLY A 70 -6.37 1.08 -18.01
C GLY A 70 -6.87 2.13 -19.00
N ASN A 71 -8.08 2.67 -18.85
CA ASN A 71 -8.67 3.58 -19.84
C ASN A 71 -8.68 5.04 -19.39
N SER A 72 -7.52 5.57 -18.99
CA SER A 72 -7.28 7.03 -19.06
C SER A 72 -6.92 7.39 -20.50
N ARG A 73 -7.92 7.34 -21.39
CA ARG A 73 -7.88 8.14 -22.62
C ARG A 73 -8.43 9.52 -22.26
N VAL A 74 -7.53 10.47 -22.09
CA VAL A 74 -7.77 11.89 -22.32
C VAL A 74 -6.73 12.33 -23.34
#